data_AF-A0A7S2IYQ3-F1
#
_entry.id   AF-A0A7S2IYQ3-F1
#
_cell.length_a   1.000
_cell.length_b   1.000
_cell.length_c   1.000
_cell.angle_alpha   90.00
_cell.angle_beta   90.00
_cell.angle_gamma   90.00
#
_symmetry.space_group_name_H-M   'P 1'
#
loop_
_entity.id
_entity.type
_entity.pdbx_description
1 polymer ?
#
loop_
_entity_poly.entity_id
_entity_poly.type
_entity_poly.pdbx_seq_one_letter_code
_entity_poly.pdbx_strand_id
1 'polypeptide(L)'
;ALVLVRPWQYNAVRFAVVGHDLQYFHIVISEGFEYLLEEALMAFPCRKRAKVKAQHRQALLLDPSVAEGPAPQFEQRPFVEARTFLCIAPPLLEASHVVQSTTEGVADSRFHYSHRRGRNPRRVVAASSSDAPSQ
;
A
#
# COMPACT_ATOMS: atom_id res chain seq x y z
N ALA A 1 1.19 10.05 -20.40
CA ALA A 1 0.26 8.92 -20.20
C ALA A 1 0.26 8.46 -18.75
N LEU A 2 -0.83 7.86 -18.30
CA LEU A 2 -0.94 7.14 -17.03
C LEU A 2 -0.73 5.64 -17.30
N VAL A 3 0.02 4.94 -16.43
CA VAL A 3 0.32 3.52 -16.60
C VAL A 3 -0.19 2.74 -15.39
N LEU A 4 -1.13 1.82 -15.62
CA LEU A 4 -1.81 0.98 -14.62
C LEU A 4 -1.51 -0.49 -14.94
N VAL A 5 -0.35 -0.96 -14.50
CA VAL A 5 0.14 -2.32 -14.78
C VAL A 5 0.66 -2.98 -13.52
N ARG A 6 0.75 -4.31 -13.52
CA ARG A 6 1.32 -5.02 -12.37
C ARG A 6 2.81 -4.68 -12.24
N PRO A 7 3.41 -4.66 -11.04
CA PRO A 7 4.79 -4.21 -10.85
C PRO A 7 5.81 -4.90 -11.76
N TRP A 8 5.68 -6.21 -11.96
CA TRP A 8 6.57 -6.99 -12.82
C TRP A 8 6.41 -6.70 -14.32
N GLN A 9 5.27 -6.18 -14.75
CA GLN A 9 5.02 -5.80 -16.16
C GLN A 9 5.60 -4.43 -16.50
N TYR A 10 5.91 -3.59 -15.50
CA TYR A 10 6.25 -2.19 -15.71
C TYR A 10 7.43 -1.98 -16.66
N ASN A 11 8.50 -2.75 -16.52
CA ASN A 11 9.68 -2.62 -17.38
C ASN A 11 9.38 -3.02 -18.83
N ALA A 12 8.72 -4.17 -19.04
CA ALA A 12 8.35 -4.63 -20.38
C ALA A 12 7.42 -3.63 -21.08
N VAL A 13 6.42 -3.10 -20.36
CA VAL A 13 5.51 -2.07 -20.86
C VAL A 13 6.26 -0.78 -21.19
N ARG A 14 7.18 -0.35 -20.32
CA ARG A 14 8.00 0.85 -20.56
C ARG A 14 8.81 0.74 -21.84
N PHE A 15 9.38 -0.43 -22.14
CA PHE A 15 10.09 -0.68 -23.39
C PHE A 15 9.15 -0.77 -24.60
N ALA A 16 8.04 -1.49 -24.48
CA ALA A 16 7.07 -1.65 -25.56
C ALA A 16 6.43 -0.31 -25.99
N VAL A 17 6.38 0.65 -25.07
CA VAL A 17 5.84 1.99 -25.31
C VAL A 17 6.86 2.91 -26.02
N VAL A 18 8.14 2.55 -26.08
CA VAL A 18 9.15 3.36 -26.79
C VAL A 18 8.79 3.43 -28.28
N GLY A 19 8.69 4.65 -28.81
CA GLY A 19 8.28 4.89 -30.20
C GLY A 19 6.79 5.19 -30.39
N HIS A 20 5.97 5.06 -29.35
CA HIS A 20 4.58 5.52 -29.37
C HIS A 20 4.49 6.99 -28.92
N ASP A 21 3.73 7.81 -29.65
CA ASP A 21 3.45 9.20 -29.25
C ASP A 21 2.37 9.23 -28.15
N LEU A 22 2.81 9.12 -26.90
CA LEU A 22 1.94 9.08 -25.74
C LEU A 22 1.64 10.47 -25.18
N GLN A 23 0.36 10.86 -25.23
CA GLN A 23 -0.11 12.12 -24.66
C GLN A 23 -0.51 11.96 -23.19
N TYR A 24 -0.79 13.07 -22.50
CA TYR A 24 -1.13 13.08 -21.07
C TYR A 24 -2.43 12.32 -20.75
N PHE A 25 -3.37 12.24 -21.71
CA PHE A 25 -4.65 11.55 -21.55
C PHE A 25 -4.64 10.07 -21.99
N HIS A 26 -3.53 9.55 -22.52
CA HIS A 26 -3.42 8.13 -22.81
C HIS A 26 -3.26 7.34 -21.51
N ILE A 27 -4.00 6.23 -21.41
CA ILE A 27 -3.93 5.29 -20.29
C ILE A 27 -3.44 3.96 -20.84
N VAL A 28 -2.33 3.47 -20.33
CA VAL A 28 -1.81 2.12 -20.59
C VAL A 28 -2.23 1.25 -19.43
N ILE A 29 -3.07 0.25 -19.67
CA ILE A 29 -3.64 -0.60 -18.63
C ILE A 29 -3.39 -2.07 -18.93
N SER A 30 -3.09 -2.85 -17.89
CA SER A 30 -3.04 -4.31 -17.98
C SER A 30 -4.45 -4.86 -18.12
N GLU A 31 -4.63 -5.94 -18.90
CA GLU A 31 -5.93 -6.61 -19.09
C GLU A 31 -6.62 -6.91 -17.76
N GLY A 32 -5.86 -7.39 -16.77
CA GLY A 32 -6.37 -7.72 -15.44
C GLY A 32 -6.85 -6.51 -14.61
N PHE A 33 -6.67 -5.27 -15.07
CA PHE A 33 -7.19 -4.06 -14.42
C PHE A 33 -8.26 -3.34 -15.25
N GLU A 34 -8.62 -3.86 -16.42
CA GLU A 34 -9.59 -3.21 -17.30
C GLU A 34 -10.95 -3.00 -16.64
N TYR A 35 -11.42 -3.98 -15.87
CA TYR A 35 -12.69 -3.89 -15.15
C TYR A 35 -12.74 -2.70 -14.17
N LEU A 36 -11.60 -2.34 -13.55
CA LEU A 36 -11.51 -1.17 -12.65
C LEU A 36 -11.68 0.14 -13.41
N LEU A 37 -11.14 0.21 -14.63
CA LEU A 37 -11.32 1.38 -15.48
C LEU A 37 -12.79 1.52 -15.89
N GLU A 38 -13.45 0.42 -16.26
CA GLU A 38 -14.88 0.43 -16.59
C GLU A 38 -15.74 0.85 -15.38
N GLU A 39 -15.47 0.29 -14.21
CA GLU A 39 -16.15 0.65 -12.96
C GLU A 39 -15.96 2.13 -12.62
N ALA A 40 -14.72 2.63 -12.69
CA ALA A 40 -14.41 4.04 -12.47
C ALA A 40 -15.15 4.94 -13.47
N LEU A 41 -15.18 4.58 -14.76
CA LEU A 41 -15.93 5.32 -15.77
C LEU A 41 -17.44 5.33 -15.48
N MET A 42 -18.00 4.22 -14.99
CA MET A 42 -19.41 4.12 -14.62
C MET A 42 -19.77 5.02 -13.44
N ALA A 43 -18.86 5.18 -12.47
CA ALA A 43 -19.06 6.03 -11.30
C ALA A 43 -19.18 7.53 -11.64
N PHE A 44 -18.64 7.99 -12.77
CA PHE A 44 -18.80 9.39 -13.18
C PHE A 44 -20.21 9.68 -13.70
N PRO A 45 -20.80 10.83 -13.32
CA PRO A 45 -22.07 11.30 -13.91
C PRO A 45 -22.00 11.34 -15.43
N CYS A 46 -23.10 11.00 -16.11
CA CYS A 46 -23.16 10.80 -17.56
C CYS A 46 -22.62 11.97 -18.41
N ARG A 47 -22.67 13.21 -17.91
CA ARG A 47 -22.12 14.40 -18.61
C ARG A 47 -20.62 14.63 -18.39
N LYS A 48 -20.02 14.02 -17.37
CA LYS A 48 -18.58 14.13 -17.03
C LYS A 48 -17.80 12.86 -17.35
N ARG A 49 -18.49 11.78 -17.73
CA ARG A 49 -17.86 10.51 -18.08
C ARG A 49 -16.98 10.67 -19.32
N ALA A 50 -15.72 10.29 -19.20
CA ALA A 50 -14.81 10.25 -20.34
C ALA A 50 -15.33 9.26 -21.38
N LYS A 51 -15.34 9.66 -22.65
CA LYS A 51 -15.74 8.79 -23.76
C LYS A 51 -14.55 7.95 -24.21
N VAL A 52 -14.68 6.64 -24.11
CA VAL A 52 -13.72 5.70 -24.70
C VAL A 52 -13.93 5.71 -26.22
N LYS A 53 -12.89 6.07 -26.98
CA LYS A 53 -12.94 6.00 -28.43
C LYS A 53 -12.43 4.63 -28.87
N ALA A 54 -13.31 3.75 -29.33
CA ALA A 54 -12.96 2.39 -29.73
C ALA A 54 -11.82 2.33 -30.76
N GLN A 55 -11.77 3.28 -31.69
CA GLN A 55 -10.71 3.39 -32.70
C GLN A 55 -9.31 3.66 -32.13
N HIS A 56 -9.21 4.16 -30.90
CA HIS A 56 -7.95 4.48 -30.23
C HIS A 56 -7.54 3.43 -29.20
N ARG A 57 -8.30 2.33 -29.10
CA ARG A 57 -7.93 1.21 -28.23
C ARG A 57 -6.97 0.30 -28.99
N GLN A 58 -5.71 0.30 -28.56
CA GLN A 58 -4.67 -0.54 -29.14
C GLN A 58 -4.21 -1.57 -28.12
N ALA A 59 -4.21 -2.84 -28.51
CA ALA A 59 -3.58 -3.90 -27.74
C ALA A 59 -2.06 -3.84 -27.96
N LEU A 60 -1.29 -3.77 -26.87
CA LEU A 60 0.16 -3.93 -26.91
C LEU A 60 0.48 -5.39 -26.58
N LEU A 61 0.94 -6.15 -27.56
CA LEU A 61 1.46 -7.48 -27.34
C LEU A 61 2.85 -7.35 -26.73
N LEU A 62 3.00 -7.84 -25.51
CA LEU A 62 4.30 -7.96 -24.85
C LEU A 62 4.85 -9.34 -25.18
N ASP A 63 6.06 -9.37 -25.75
CA ASP A 63 6.75 -10.64 -25.92
C ASP A 63 7.04 -11.25 -24.55
N PRO A 64 6.50 -12.44 -24.23
CA PRO A 64 6.66 -13.05 -22.93
C PRO A 64 8.13 -13.36 -22.62
N SER A 65 8.96 -13.55 -23.65
CA SER A 65 10.40 -13.79 -23.54
C SER A 65 11.17 -12.63 -22.90
N VAL A 66 10.67 -11.39 -23.04
CA VAL A 66 11.31 -10.19 -22.46
C VAL A 66 10.83 -9.97 -21.02
N ALA A 67 9.66 -10.50 -20.67
CA ALA A 67 9.12 -10.45 -19.32
C ALA A 67 9.75 -11.50 -18.39
N GLU A 68 10.37 -12.56 -18.94
CA GLU A 68 11.17 -13.53 -18.18
C GLU A 68 12.60 -13.03 -17.93
N GLY A 69 12.73 -11.84 -17.34
CA GLY A 69 13.79 -11.69 -16.34
C GLY A 69 13.53 -12.74 -15.25
N PRO A 70 14.56 -13.34 -14.62
CA PRO A 70 14.36 -14.34 -13.56
C PRO A 70 13.33 -13.76 -12.62
N ALA A 71 12.12 -14.34 -12.62
CA ALA A 71 11.00 -13.79 -11.88
C ALA A 71 11.58 -13.49 -10.50
N PRO A 72 11.63 -12.21 -10.06
CA PRO A 72 12.19 -11.93 -8.77
C PRO A 72 11.46 -12.88 -7.85
N GLN A 73 12.21 -13.73 -7.17
CA GLN A 73 11.71 -14.48 -6.04
C GLN A 73 11.40 -13.41 -5.00
N PHE A 74 10.37 -12.60 -5.25
CA PHE A 74 9.52 -12.10 -4.21
C PHE A 74 9.02 -13.40 -3.60
N GLU A 75 9.81 -13.91 -2.64
CA GLU A 75 9.27 -14.52 -1.44
C GLU A 75 7.93 -13.83 -1.23
N GLN A 76 6.85 -14.60 -1.27
CA GLN A 76 5.50 -14.12 -1.06
C GLN A 76 5.45 -13.47 0.32
N ARG A 77 5.94 -12.25 0.43
CA ARG A 77 5.88 -11.47 1.65
C ARG A 77 4.44 -11.03 1.70
N PRO A 78 3.67 -11.51 2.69
CA PRO A 78 2.26 -11.19 2.77
C PRO A 78 2.15 -9.67 2.84
N PHE A 79 1.46 -9.08 1.87
CA PHE A 79 1.08 -7.68 1.97
C PHE A 79 0.09 -7.58 3.14
N VAL A 80 0.52 -6.91 4.21
CA VAL A 80 -0.38 -6.59 5.32
C VAL A 80 -1.13 -5.33 4.92
N GLU A 81 -2.39 -5.49 4.53
CA GLU A 81 -3.28 -4.37 4.21
C GLU A 81 -3.65 -3.62 5.50
N ALA A 82 -2.78 -2.72 5.95
CA ALA A 82 -3.12 -1.73 6.97
C ALA A 82 -3.81 -0.54 6.28
N ARG A 83 -5.07 -0.29 6.64
CA ARG A 83 -5.88 0.83 6.15
C ARG A 83 -5.04 2.13 6.16
N THR A 84 -4.62 2.56 4.97
CA THR A 84 -4.15 3.89 4.51
C THR A 84 -2.80 3.96 3.79
N PHE A 85 -1.91 2.97 3.83
CA PHE A 85 -0.70 3.02 2.98
C PHE A 85 -0.24 1.62 2.55
N LEU A 86 -0.06 1.40 1.24
CA LEU A 86 0.66 0.22 0.73
C LEU A 86 2.12 0.35 1.15
N CYS A 87 2.50 -0.32 2.24
CA CYS A 87 3.89 -0.45 2.67
C CYS A 87 4.34 -1.90 2.53
N ILE A 88 5.57 -2.09 2.04
CA ILE A 88 6.25 -3.38 2.13
C ILE A 88 6.84 -3.43 3.53
N ALA A 89 6.12 -4.03 4.48
CA ALA A 89 6.64 -4.29 5.82
C ALA A 89 7.38 -5.63 5.83
N PRO A 90 8.57 -5.72 6.46
CA PRO A 90 9.14 -7.00 6.81
C PRO A 90 8.15 -7.81 7.66
N PRO A 91 8.16 -9.16 7.58
CA PRO A 91 7.37 -9.98 8.50
C PRO A 91 7.70 -9.61 9.95
N LEU A 92 6.67 -9.61 10.80
CA LEU A 92 6.84 -9.32 12.24
C LEU A 92 7.84 -10.34 12.80
N LEU A 93 8.99 -9.85 13.27
CA LEU A 93 9.94 -10.68 13.99
C LEU A 93 9.35 -11.07 15.35
N GLU A 94 9.72 -12.24 15.86
CA GLU A 94 9.34 -12.63 17.21
C GLU A 94 9.81 -11.61 18.24
N ALA A 95 9.09 -11.48 19.35
CA ALA A 95 9.41 -10.53 20.42
C ALA A 95 10.85 -10.70 20.96
N SER A 96 11.41 -11.91 20.87
CA SER A 96 12.79 -12.25 21.23
C SER A 96 13.84 -11.58 20.33
N HIS A 97 13.48 -11.18 19.10
CA HIS A 97 14.37 -10.56 18.13
C HIS A 97 14.30 -9.03 18.14
N VAL A 98 13.42 -8.44 18.94
CA VAL A 98 13.30 -6.98 19.08
C VAL A 98 14.21 -6.53 20.21
N VAL A 99 15.39 -6.00 19.87
CA VAL A 99 16.22 -5.27 20.84
C VAL A 99 15.59 -3.90 21.05
N GLN A 100 14.97 -3.70 22.22
CA GLN A 100 14.41 -2.41 22.60
C GLN A 100 15.57 -1.42 22.79
N SER A 101 15.69 -0.43 21.91
CA SER A 101 16.57 0.71 22.15
C SER A 101 15.97 1.56 23.27
N THR A 102 16.65 1.64 24.40
CA THR A 102 16.30 2.56 25.48
C THR A 102 16.83 3.95 25.13
N THR A 103 16.00 4.78 24.51
CA THR A 103 16.29 6.22 24.39
C THR A 103 15.95 6.95 25.69
N GLU A 104 16.66 6.63 26.77
CA GLU A 104 16.66 7.43 27.99
C GLU A 104 18.01 8.14 28.13
N GLY A 105 18.19 9.21 27.36
CA GLY A 105 19.23 10.20 27.64
C GLY A 105 18.79 11.05 28.81
N VAL A 106 19.09 10.63 30.04
CA VAL A 106 18.78 11.41 31.25
C VAL A 106 19.92 12.39 31.49
N ALA A 107 19.69 13.67 31.20
CA ALA A 107 20.42 14.74 31.88
C ALA A 107 19.67 15.04 33.18
N ASP A 108 20.35 14.87 34.32
CA ASP A 108 19.82 15.14 35.66
C ASP A 108 19.30 16.58 35.79
N SER A 109 18.01 16.78 35.52
CA SER A 109 17.31 18.01 35.82
C SER A 109 16.34 17.75 36.95
N ARG A 110 16.54 18.45 38.08
CA ARG A 110 15.74 18.33 39.32
C ARG A 110 14.23 18.59 39.14
N PHE A 111 13.80 19.04 37.97
CA PHE A 111 12.42 19.33 37.64
C PHE A 111 11.76 18.31 36.69
N HIS A 112 12.45 17.22 36.33
CA HIS A 112 12.01 16.26 35.30
C HIS A 112 10.66 15.57 35.59
N TYR A 113 10.30 15.41 36.87
CA TYR A 113 9.02 14.83 37.29
C TYR A 113 7.97 15.85 37.74
N SER A 114 8.25 17.15 37.63
CA SER A 114 7.32 18.19 38.08
C SER A 114 6.13 18.40 37.11
N HIS A 115 6.13 17.75 35.95
CA HIS A 115 5.08 17.90 34.94
C HIS A 115 4.17 16.69 34.92
N ARG A 116 2.86 16.95 34.95
CA ARG A 116 1.80 15.94 34.93
C ARG A 116 1.86 15.19 33.60
N ARG A 117 2.35 13.94 33.61
CA ARG A 117 2.34 13.10 32.40
C ARG A 117 0.88 12.86 31.99
N GLY A 118 0.59 13.04 30.71
CA GLY A 118 -0.74 12.80 30.15
C GLY A 118 -1.18 11.36 30.41
N ARG A 119 -2.47 11.17 30.70
CA ARG A 119 -3.04 9.84 30.95
C ARG A 119 -3.07 9.09 29.62
N ASN A 120 -2.33 7.98 29.51
CA ASN A 120 -2.33 7.16 28.29
C ASN A 120 -3.72 6.50 28.13
N PRO A 121 -4.52 6.88 27.13
CA PRO A 121 -5.89 6.37 26.96
C PRO A 121 -5.93 4.88 26.59
N ARG A 122 -4.79 4.27 26.21
CA ARG A 122 -4.70 2.82 25.94
C ARG A 122 -4.60 1.97 27.22
N ARG A 123 -4.28 2.56 28.38
CA ARG A 123 -4.41 1.87 29.66
C ARG A 123 -5.87 1.92 30.09
N VAL A 124 -6.69 1.06 29.48
CA VAL A 124 -8.00 0.72 30.04
C VAL A 124 -7.70 0.05 31.38
N VAL A 125 -8.12 0.68 32.48
CA VAL A 125 -8.03 0.08 33.80
C VAL A 125 -8.92 -1.15 33.74
N ALA A 126 -8.31 -2.34 33.73
CA ALA A 126 -9.04 -3.58 33.89
C ALA A 126 -9.81 -3.46 35.22
N ALA A 127 -11.14 -3.36 35.12
CA ALA A 127 -11.99 -3.28 36.29
C ALA A 127 -11.79 -4.57 37.09
N SER A 128 -11.17 -4.46 38.26
CA SER A 128 -11.07 -5.56 39.21
C SER A 128 -12.47 -5.89 39.69
N SER A 129 -13.03 -7.00 39.18
CA SER A 129 -14.24 -7.60 39.68
C SER A 129 -13.97 -8.19 41.07
N SER A 130 -14.33 -7.47 42.11
CA SER A 130 -14.44 -8.02 43.46
C SER A 130 -15.79 -7.63 44.03
N ASP A 131 -16.77 -8.51 43.89
CA ASP A 131 -17.90 -8.62 44.80
C ASP A 131 -18.42 -10.06 44.74
N ALA A 132 -17.97 -10.89 45.68
CA ALA A 132 -18.61 -12.14 46.03
C ALA A 132 -19.12 -11.98 47.48
N PRO A 133 -20.44 -12.05 47.73
CA PRO A 133 -20.96 -11.95 49.07
C PRO A 133 -20.66 -13.22 49.86
N SER A 134 -20.26 -13.03 51.12
CA SER A 134 -20.09 -14.10 52.11
C SER A 134 -21.44 -14.57 52.63
N GLN A 135 -21.50 -15.87 52.97
CA GLN A 135 -22.67 -16.62 53.46
C GLN A 135 -23.27 -16.05 54.74
#